data_AF-A0A3N8F626-F1
#
_entry.id   AF-A0A3N8F626-F1
#
_cell.length_a   1.000
_cell.length_b   1.000
_cell.length_c   1.000
_cell.angle_alpha   90.00
_cell.angle_beta   90.00
_cell.angle_gamma   90.00
#
_symmetry.space_group_name_H-M   'P 1'
#
loop_
_entity.id
_entity.type
_entity.pdbx_description
1 polymer ?
#
loop_
_entity_poly.entity_id
_entity_poly.type
_entity_poly.pdbx_seq_one_letter_code
_entity_poly.pdbx_strand_id
1 'polypeptide(L)'
;MYRHLLVTVDGVPGGIDAIGHALELARAVGARVTFVLSAAAPDSRLSGARMPEHGAKVEAAARAQGLSHAIAVAGDTSPATLAGELGCDLIGVAALPHDCGAAAAAQRRVLLATSGVPVLVCPARRAPAEARVMARCLAAHRALGERLQALTMASEDPDVARRPTADAHGPLAALASLAALQNTRFGASAEARLFAALRMRAESTAAELDELDRQRRRDAHALDALARLAADGLPSAAFDAALADYARGAFEQMGRMEGVIFPAARRYLGDADWNELDTPPASGAAATPPGADEPDDA
;
A
#
# COMPACT_ATOMS: atom_id res chain seq x y z
N MET A 1 1.04 12.90 28.81
CA MET A 1 1.30 12.93 27.36
C MET A 1 1.39 11.49 26.89
N TYR A 2 0.77 11.13 25.77
CA TYR A 2 0.75 9.76 25.26
C TYR A 2 2.17 9.29 24.92
N ARG A 3 2.50 8.05 25.28
CA ARG A 3 3.84 7.46 25.11
C ARG A 3 3.81 6.18 24.29
N HIS A 4 2.65 5.52 24.16
CA HIS A 4 2.53 4.24 23.47
C HIS A 4 1.17 4.10 22.79
N LEU A 5 1.17 4.19 21.46
CA LEU A 5 -0.03 4.05 20.65
C LEU A 5 -0.22 2.61 20.20
N LEU A 6 -1.43 2.08 20.34
CA LEU A 6 -1.89 0.89 19.65
C LEU A 6 -2.62 1.32 18.37
N VAL A 7 -2.20 0.84 17.20
CA VAL A 7 -2.81 1.20 15.92
C VAL A 7 -3.40 -0.06 15.28
N THR A 8 -4.71 -0.08 15.10
CA THR A 8 -5.38 -1.19 14.41
C THR A 8 -5.17 -1.05 12.90
N VAL A 9 -4.66 -2.10 12.28
CA VAL A 9 -4.50 -2.19 10.83
C VAL A 9 -5.67 -3.00 10.30
N ASP A 10 -6.75 -2.32 9.96
CA ASP A 10 -7.90 -2.93 9.31
C ASP A 10 -7.78 -2.80 7.79
N GLY A 11 -8.17 -3.85 7.06
CA GLY A 11 -8.26 -3.83 5.59
C GLY A 11 -9.41 -2.99 5.05
N VAL A 12 -10.06 -2.20 5.91
CA VAL A 12 -11.22 -1.36 5.57
C VAL A 12 -10.71 -0.07 4.91
N PRO A 13 -11.43 0.49 3.92
CA PRO A 13 -11.11 1.83 3.41
C PRO A 13 -11.04 2.84 4.57
N GLY A 14 -9.86 3.42 4.78
CA GLY A 14 -9.56 4.33 5.90
C GLY A 14 -8.45 3.84 6.84
N GLY A 15 -8.13 2.54 6.87
CA GLY A 15 -7.08 1.97 7.75
C GLY A 15 -5.69 2.59 7.53
N ILE A 16 -5.37 2.88 6.27
CA ILE A 16 -4.10 3.54 5.88
C ILE A 16 -4.04 4.98 6.38
N ASP A 17 -5.19 5.64 6.48
CA ASP A 17 -5.28 7.01 6.95
C ASP A 17 -5.12 7.06 8.47
N ALA A 18 -5.65 6.05 9.17
CA ALA A 18 -5.40 5.86 10.59
C ALA A 18 -3.92 5.60 10.88
N ILE A 19 -3.26 4.77 10.05
CA ILE A 19 -1.82 4.54 10.16
C ILE A 19 -1.06 5.86 9.95
N GLY A 20 -1.32 6.59 8.87
CA GLY A 20 -0.68 7.87 8.59
C GLY A 20 -0.83 8.88 9.74
N HIS A 21 -2.07 9.13 10.18
CA HIS A 21 -2.35 10.06 11.27
C HIS A 21 -1.77 9.61 12.62
N ALA A 22 -1.81 8.30 12.93
CA ALA A 22 -1.23 7.78 14.16
C ALA A 22 0.29 7.89 14.16
N LEU A 23 0.96 7.67 13.03
CA LEU A 23 2.42 7.82 12.92
C LEU A 23 2.84 9.29 12.99
N GLU A 24 2.10 10.20 12.35
CA GLU A 24 2.35 11.64 12.50
C GLU A 24 2.21 12.10 13.95
N LEU A 25 1.16 11.65 14.65
CA LEU A 25 0.98 11.95 16.07
C LEU A 25 2.11 11.36 16.91
N ALA A 26 2.42 10.07 16.71
CA ALA A 26 3.48 9.38 17.46
C ALA A 26 4.82 10.10 17.31
N ARG A 27 5.16 10.54 16.08
CA ARG A 27 6.37 11.31 15.81
C ARG A 27 6.36 12.67 16.49
N ALA A 28 5.22 13.37 16.47
CA ALA A 28 5.08 14.68 17.10
C ALA A 28 5.22 14.62 18.63
N VAL A 29 4.79 13.54 19.27
CA VAL A 29 4.82 13.39 20.74
C VAL A 29 5.96 12.49 21.26
N GLY A 30 6.78 11.94 20.37
CA GLY A 30 7.86 11.01 20.74
C GLY A 30 7.36 9.68 21.31
N ALA A 31 6.19 9.21 20.87
CA ALA A 31 5.61 7.94 21.32
C ALA A 31 6.08 6.76 20.44
N ARG A 32 6.07 5.57 21.04
CA ARG A 32 6.24 4.31 20.31
C ARG A 32 4.89 3.81 19.79
N VAL A 33 4.92 2.95 18.77
CA VAL A 33 3.70 2.42 18.13
C VAL A 33 3.69 0.89 18.16
N THR A 34 2.58 0.28 18.55
CA THR A 34 2.32 -1.13 18.28
C THR A 34 1.21 -1.27 17.24
N PHE A 35 1.53 -1.90 16.11
CA PHE A 35 0.55 -2.23 15.10
C PHE A 35 -0.15 -3.53 15.44
N VAL A 36 -1.46 -3.56 15.24
CA VAL A 36 -2.29 -4.73 15.48
C VAL A 36 -2.87 -5.18 14.15
N LEU A 37 -2.38 -6.31 13.65
CA LEU A 37 -2.84 -6.92 12.40
C LEU A 37 -4.03 -7.84 12.72
N SER A 38 -5.18 -7.61 12.08
CA SER A 38 -6.37 -8.46 12.26
C SER A 38 -6.15 -9.86 11.66
N ALA A 39 -6.46 -10.91 12.42
CA ALA A 39 -6.28 -12.31 12.00
C ALA A 39 -7.40 -12.87 11.10
N ALA A 40 -8.57 -12.21 10.98
CA ALA A 40 -9.75 -12.80 10.35
C ALA A 40 -10.60 -11.80 9.54
N ALA A 41 -10.58 -11.93 8.21
CA ALA A 41 -11.79 -11.82 7.38
C ALA A 41 -11.48 -12.31 5.95
N PRO A 42 -12.24 -13.28 5.39
CA PRO A 42 -12.17 -13.67 3.98
C PRO A 42 -12.44 -12.49 3.02
N ASP A 43 -13.24 -11.52 3.49
CA ASP A 43 -13.61 -10.28 2.81
C ASP A 43 -12.81 -9.05 3.27
N SER A 44 -11.75 -9.25 4.06
CA SER A 44 -10.80 -8.17 4.31
C SER A 44 -10.25 -7.75 2.95
N ARG A 45 -10.27 -6.47 2.58
CA ARG A 45 -9.67 -6.00 1.30
C ARG A 45 -8.14 -6.13 1.26
N LEU A 46 -7.60 -6.86 2.23
CA LEU A 46 -6.31 -7.51 2.34
C LEU A 46 -6.52 -9.03 2.15
N SER A 47 -7.28 -9.43 1.12
CA SER A 47 -7.65 -10.84 0.91
C SER A 47 -6.38 -11.61 0.62
N GLY A 48 -5.99 -12.44 1.60
CA GLY A 48 -4.88 -13.35 1.49
C GLY A 48 -4.58 -14.00 2.82
N ALA A 49 -4.55 -15.33 2.84
CA ALA A 49 -4.03 -16.09 3.96
C ALA A 49 -2.66 -15.51 4.37
N ARG A 50 -2.48 -15.29 5.68
CA ARG A 50 -1.27 -14.81 6.38
C ARG A 50 -0.04 -14.61 5.49
N MET A 51 0.29 -13.36 5.24
CA MET A 51 1.56 -12.97 4.64
C MET A 51 2.39 -12.22 5.71
N PRO A 52 3.57 -12.73 6.14
CA PRO A 52 4.59 -11.97 6.89
C PRO A 52 4.82 -10.54 6.38
N GLU A 53 4.48 -10.28 5.13
CA GLU A 53 4.70 -9.08 4.34
C GLU A 53 3.74 -7.92 4.69
N HIS A 54 2.58 -8.18 5.32
CA HIS A 54 1.77 -7.09 5.89
C HIS A 54 2.48 -6.39 7.05
N GLY A 55 3.31 -7.12 7.80
CA GLY A 55 4.21 -6.55 8.79
C GLY A 55 5.24 -5.63 8.14
N ALA A 56 5.84 -6.08 7.03
CA ALA A 56 6.86 -5.30 6.30
C ALA A 56 6.35 -3.90 5.89
N LYS A 57 5.08 -3.78 5.52
CA LYS A 57 4.45 -2.51 5.16
C LYS A 57 4.38 -1.51 6.33
N VAL A 58 3.85 -1.94 7.47
CA VAL A 58 3.69 -1.05 8.64
C VAL A 58 5.03 -0.79 9.34
N GLU A 59 5.95 -1.74 9.31
CA GLU A 59 7.33 -1.53 9.77
C GLU A 59 8.04 -0.50 8.90
N ALA A 60 7.97 -0.63 7.57
CA ALA A 60 8.59 0.33 6.67
C ALA A 60 8.04 1.75 6.87
N ALA A 61 6.73 1.89 7.07
CA ALA A 61 6.07 3.14 7.42
C ALA A 61 6.64 3.73 8.73
N ALA A 62 6.72 2.94 9.80
CA ALA A 62 7.23 3.40 11.08
C ALA A 62 8.73 3.73 11.05
N ARG A 63 9.54 2.90 10.40
CA ARG A 63 11.00 3.14 10.23
C ARG A 63 11.27 4.41 9.45
N ALA A 64 10.51 4.67 8.39
CA ALA A 64 10.66 5.90 7.60
C ALA A 64 10.28 7.16 8.40
N GLN A 65 9.41 7.03 9.41
CA GLN A 65 9.09 8.11 10.36
C GLN A 65 10.03 8.18 11.57
N GLY A 66 11.03 7.29 11.66
CA GLY A 66 11.98 7.22 12.78
C GLY A 66 11.37 6.71 14.09
N LEU A 67 10.30 5.93 14.02
CA LEU A 67 9.54 5.49 15.20
C LEU A 67 9.98 4.13 15.73
N SER A 68 10.06 4.02 17.06
CA SER A 68 10.08 2.73 17.74
C SER A 68 8.75 2.03 17.52
N HIS A 69 8.80 0.79 17.01
CA HIS A 69 7.60 0.04 16.66
C HIS A 69 7.67 -1.41 17.12
N ALA A 70 6.49 -2.00 17.28
CA ALA A 70 6.28 -3.44 17.45
C ALA A 70 5.05 -3.88 16.66
N ILE A 71 4.94 -5.18 16.39
CA ILE A 71 3.75 -5.78 15.81
C ILE A 71 3.17 -6.76 16.83
N ALA A 72 1.87 -6.65 17.07
CA ALA A 72 1.09 -7.62 17.81
C ALA A 72 0.03 -8.25 16.91
N VAL A 73 -0.31 -9.50 17.20
CA VAL A 73 -1.37 -10.23 16.50
C VAL A 73 -2.68 -9.99 17.23
N ALA A 74 -3.66 -9.42 16.56
CA ALA A 74 -5.04 -9.43 17.05
C ALA A 74 -5.59 -10.84 16.81
N GLY A 75 -5.52 -11.69 17.83
CA GLY A 75 -6.37 -12.88 17.90
C GLY A 75 -7.84 -12.47 18.08
N ASP A 76 -8.59 -13.22 18.87
CA ASP A 76 -9.97 -12.83 19.24
C ASP A 76 -10.03 -11.72 20.29
N THR A 77 -8.86 -11.22 20.73
CA THR A 77 -8.71 -10.20 21.75
C THR A 77 -9.17 -8.83 21.23
N SER A 78 -10.02 -8.15 22.01
CA SER A 78 -10.44 -6.79 21.66
C SER A 78 -9.26 -5.80 21.66
N PRO A 79 -9.26 -4.76 20.81
CA PRO A 79 -8.20 -3.75 20.81
C PRO A 79 -7.99 -3.07 22.18
N ALA A 80 -9.06 -2.91 22.97
CA ALA A 80 -8.98 -2.33 24.31
C ALA A 80 -8.24 -3.25 25.29
N THR A 81 -8.55 -4.54 25.28
CA THR A 81 -7.87 -5.54 26.12
C THR A 81 -6.39 -5.61 25.75
N LEU A 82 -6.10 -5.71 24.46
CA LEU A 82 -4.72 -5.78 23.96
C LEU A 82 -3.92 -4.52 24.28
N ALA A 83 -4.56 -3.33 24.22
CA ALA A 83 -3.92 -2.08 24.63
C ALA A 83 -3.52 -2.10 26.11
N GLY A 84 -4.40 -2.61 26.99
CA GLY A 84 -4.11 -2.78 28.41
C GLY A 84 -2.95 -3.74 28.66
N GLU A 85 -2.94 -4.90 28.01
CA GLU A 85 -1.89 -5.91 28.13
C GLU A 85 -0.52 -5.41 27.67
N LEU A 86 -0.49 -4.61 26.60
CA LEU A 86 0.73 -4.07 26.02
C LEU A 86 1.17 -2.74 26.64
N GLY A 87 0.40 -2.20 27.59
CA GLY A 87 0.67 -0.92 28.23
C GLY A 87 0.54 0.29 27.28
N CYS A 88 -0.32 0.18 26.27
CA CYS A 88 -0.64 1.27 25.37
C CYS A 88 -1.56 2.28 26.07
N ASP A 89 -1.30 3.57 25.87
CA ASP A 89 -2.05 4.67 26.50
C ASP A 89 -2.93 5.45 25.51
N LEU A 90 -2.95 5.03 24.25
CA LEU A 90 -3.83 5.53 23.21
C LEU A 90 -4.13 4.44 22.18
N ILE A 91 -5.37 4.34 21.72
CA ILE A 91 -5.77 3.46 20.61
C ILE A 91 -6.12 4.31 19.40
N GLY A 92 -5.37 4.19 18.31
CA GLY A 92 -5.65 4.81 17.02
C GLY A 92 -6.49 3.88 16.14
N VAL A 93 -7.65 4.37 15.69
CA VAL A 93 -8.55 3.65 14.79
C VAL A 93 -8.99 4.54 13.61
N ALA A 94 -9.26 3.93 12.46
CA ALA A 94 -9.83 4.64 11.31
C ALA A 94 -11.25 5.12 11.58
N ALA A 95 -11.67 6.25 11.02
CA ALA A 95 -13.09 6.55 10.92
C ALA A 95 -13.80 5.47 10.12
N LEU A 96 -14.97 5.04 10.61
CA LEU A 96 -15.81 4.12 9.84
C LEU A 96 -16.40 4.87 8.64
N PRO A 97 -16.41 4.25 7.45
CA PRO A 97 -17.08 4.84 6.29
C PRO A 97 -18.60 4.87 6.52
N HIS A 98 -19.29 5.76 5.79
CA HIS A 98 -20.74 5.97 5.96
C HIS A 98 -21.59 4.72 5.65
N ASP A 99 -21.08 3.84 4.79
CA ASP A 99 -21.68 2.59 4.34
C ASP A 99 -21.15 1.36 5.11
N CYS A 100 -20.51 1.56 6.27
CA CYS A 100 -20.01 0.44 7.07
C CYS A 100 -21.14 -0.49 7.55
N GLY A 101 -20.86 -1.80 7.61
CA GLY A 101 -21.80 -2.80 8.09
C GLY A 101 -22.16 -2.63 9.56
N ALA A 102 -23.38 -3.04 9.94
CA ALA A 102 -23.90 -2.92 11.32
C ALA A 102 -23.00 -3.58 12.38
N ALA A 103 -22.32 -4.68 12.03
CA ALA A 103 -21.37 -5.37 12.90
C ALA A 103 -20.14 -4.52 13.22
N ALA A 104 -19.52 -3.89 12.21
CA ALA A 104 -18.36 -3.00 12.40
C ALA A 104 -18.75 -1.75 13.22
N ALA A 105 -19.93 -1.19 12.96
CA ALA A 105 -20.48 -0.07 13.74
C ALA A 105 -20.78 -0.48 15.19
N ALA A 106 -21.27 -1.70 15.43
CA ALA A 106 -21.49 -2.23 16.77
C ALA A 106 -20.16 -2.45 17.51
N GLN A 107 -19.18 -3.09 16.87
CA GLN A 107 -17.83 -3.29 17.42
C GLN A 107 -17.17 -1.95 17.79
N ARG A 108 -17.28 -0.92 16.94
CA ARG A 108 -16.76 0.41 17.26
C ARG A 108 -17.46 1.04 18.45
N ARG A 109 -18.80 0.94 18.54
CA ARG A 109 -19.56 1.45 19.69
C ARG A 109 -19.15 0.75 20.98
N VAL A 110 -18.97 -0.57 20.95
CA VAL A 110 -18.49 -1.34 22.10
C VAL A 110 -17.10 -0.85 22.51
N LEU A 111 -16.15 -0.77 21.57
CA LEU A 111 -14.80 -0.26 21.84
C LEU A 111 -14.82 1.11 22.52
N LEU A 112 -15.61 2.06 22.00
CA LEU A 112 -15.70 3.40 22.56
C LEU A 112 -16.38 3.43 23.93
N ALA A 113 -17.33 2.52 24.19
CA ALA A 113 -18.07 2.47 25.45
C ALA A 113 -17.32 1.75 26.57
N THR A 114 -16.47 0.77 26.23
CA THR A 114 -15.84 -0.13 27.23
C THR A 114 -14.34 0.06 27.39
N SER A 115 -13.67 0.80 26.48
CA SER A 115 -12.23 0.99 26.56
C SER A 115 -11.84 1.87 27.76
N GLY A 116 -10.98 1.33 28.63
CA GLY A 116 -10.28 2.11 29.66
C GLY A 116 -9.12 2.95 29.09
N VAL A 117 -8.73 2.72 27.83
CA VAL A 117 -7.70 3.49 27.12
C VAL A 117 -8.37 4.49 26.18
N PRO A 118 -7.92 5.76 26.12
CA PRO A 118 -8.42 6.73 25.15
C PRO A 118 -8.38 6.22 23.71
N VAL A 119 -9.41 6.50 22.93
CA VAL A 119 -9.53 6.09 21.53
C VAL A 119 -9.52 7.32 20.62
N LEU A 120 -8.52 7.42 19.76
CA LEU A 120 -8.42 8.42 18.70
C LEU A 120 -9.03 7.88 17.41
N VAL A 121 -10.12 8.50 16.97
CA VAL A 121 -10.72 8.21 15.67
C VAL A 121 -10.14 9.15 14.62
N CYS A 122 -9.35 8.60 13.70
CA CYS A 122 -8.68 9.37 12.65
C CYS A 122 -9.68 9.73 11.54
N PRO A 123 -9.91 11.03 11.26
CA PRO A 123 -10.92 11.46 10.30
C PRO A 123 -10.55 11.08 8.87
N ALA A 124 -11.57 10.85 8.03
CA ALA A 124 -11.42 10.55 6.61
C ALA A 124 -11.95 11.67 5.68
N ARG A 125 -12.18 12.89 6.20
CA ARG A 125 -12.74 13.97 5.38
C ARG A 125 -11.71 14.45 4.35
N ARG A 126 -12.08 14.37 3.08
CA ARG A 126 -11.25 14.70 1.92
C ARG A 126 -12.02 15.51 0.91
N ALA A 127 -11.33 16.36 0.16
CA ALA A 127 -11.88 16.87 -1.09
C ALA A 127 -12.16 15.67 -2.03
N PRO A 128 -13.24 15.70 -2.85
CA PRO A 128 -13.58 14.57 -3.72
C PRO A 128 -12.45 14.14 -4.65
N ALA A 129 -11.66 15.10 -5.17
CA ALA A 129 -10.52 14.84 -6.04
C ALA A 129 -9.39 14.09 -5.31
N GLU A 130 -9.00 14.55 -4.11
CA GLU A 130 -8.04 13.84 -3.25
C GLU A 130 -8.50 12.40 -3.02
N ALA A 131 -9.75 12.21 -2.60
CA ALA A 131 -10.29 10.88 -2.31
C ALA A 131 -10.16 9.93 -3.51
N ARG A 132 -10.46 10.40 -4.73
CA ARG A 132 -10.35 9.59 -5.96
C ARG A 132 -8.90 9.29 -6.35
N VAL A 133 -8.01 10.27 -6.28
CA VAL A 133 -6.57 10.07 -6.54
C VAL A 133 -6.00 9.03 -5.57
N MET A 134 -6.23 9.21 -4.27
CA MET A 134 -5.79 8.28 -3.25
C MET A 134 -6.37 6.87 -3.45
N ALA A 135 -7.66 6.76 -3.79
CA ALA A 135 -8.29 5.48 -4.07
C ALA A 135 -7.64 4.75 -5.26
N ARG A 136 -7.26 5.46 -6.33
CA ARG A 136 -6.55 4.87 -7.48
C ARG A 136 -5.16 4.34 -7.10
N CYS A 137 -4.37 5.10 -6.33
CA CYS A 137 -3.06 4.64 -5.86
C CYS A 137 -3.20 3.38 -4.99
N LEU A 138 -4.15 3.40 -4.04
CA LEU A 138 -4.40 2.25 -3.17
C LEU A 138 -4.97 1.03 -3.91
N ALA A 139 -5.74 1.23 -4.97
CA ALA A 139 -6.18 0.15 -5.84
C ALA A 139 -4.99 -0.50 -6.58
N ALA A 140 -4.02 0.30 -7.05
CA ALA A 140 -2.80 -0.21 -7.65
C ALA A 140 -1.95 -1.02 -6.66
N HIS A 141 -1.82 -0.54 -5.42
CA HIS A 141 -1.13 -1.28 -4.35
C HIS A 141 -1.81 -2.62 -4.04
N ARG A 142 -3.15 -2.64 -4.03
CA ARG A 142 -3.92 -3.88 -3.84
C ARG A 142 -3.70 -4.87 -4.98
N ALA A 143 -3.80 -4.42 -6.23
CA ALA A 143 -3.57 -5.27 -7.39
C ALA A 143 -2.16 -5.88 -7.40
N LEU A 144 -1.15 -5.11 -6.95
CA LEU A 144 0.21 -5.61 -6.79
C LEU A 144 0.30 -6.68 -5.69
N GLY A 145 -0.32 -6.44 -4.53
CA GLY A 145 -0.36 -7.40 -3.42
C GLY A 145 -1.04 -8.71 -3.82
N GLU A 146 -2.20 -8.65 -4.46
CA GLU A 146 -2.94 -9.81 -4.97
C GLU A 146 -2.10 -10.61 -5.98
N ARG A 147 -1.40 -9.93 -6.88
CA ARG A 147 -0.52 -10.59 -7.87
C ARG A 147 0.67 -11.29 -7.21
N LEU A 148 1.32 -10.64 -6.24
CA LEU A 148 2.43 -11.22 -5.50
C LEU A 148 2.03 -12.45 -4.70
N GLN A 149 0.85 -12.39 -4.08
CA GLN A 149 0.31 -13.52 -3.35
C GLN A 149 -0.02 -14.68 -4.30
N ALA A 150 -0.67 -14.40 -5.43
CA ALA A 150 -0.97 -15.43 -6.43
C ALA A 150 0.31 -16.14 -6.93
N LEU A 151 1.39 -15.37 -7.15
CA LEU A 151 2.71 -15.92 -7.51
C LEU A 151 3.30 -16.80 -6.40
N THR A 152 3.22 -16.34 -5.14
CA THR A 152 3.78 -17.06 -3.98
C THR A 152 3.04 -18.38 -3.74
N MET A 153 1.71 -18.37 -3.83
CA MET A 153 0.89 -19.59 -3.71
C MET A 153 1.17 -20.59 -4.85
N ALA A 154 1.42 -20.10 -6.06
CA ALA A 154 1.75 -20.94 -7.20
C ALA A 154 3.16 -21.57 -7.11
N SER A 155 4.10 -20.94 -6.41
CA SER A 155 5.41 -21.55 -6.10
C SER A 155 5.33 -22.62 -5.00
N GLU A 156 4.45 -22.44 -4.01
CA GLU A 156 4.35 -23.35 -2.86
C GLU A 156 3.55 -24.63 -3.16
N ASP A 157 2.54 -24.57 -4.04
CA ASP A 157 1.70 -25.73 -4.40
C ASP A 157 1.58 -25.91 -5.93
N PRO A 158 2.49 -26.68 -6.55
CA PRO A 158 2.46 -26.93 -8.00
C PRO A 158 1.27 -27.80 -8.46
N ASP A 159 0.53 -28.43 -7.55
CA ASP A 159 -0.69 -29.21 -7.89
C ASP A 159 -1.94 -28.32 -7.92
N VAL A 160 -1.96 -27.20 -7.19
CA VAL A 160 -2.95 -26.12 -7.37
C VAL A 160 -2.75 -25.41 -8.71
N ALA A 161 -1.51 -25.26 -9.18
CA ALA A 161 -1.18 -24.74 -10.51
C ALA A 161 -1.69 -25.62 -11.68
N ARG A 162 -2.10 -26.87 -11.41
CA ARG A 162 -2.69 -27.80 -12.38
C ARG A 162 -4.22 -27.71 -12.51
N ARG A 163 -4.92 -26.98 -11.62
CA ARG A 163 -6.36 -26.73 -11.81
C ARG A 163 -6.55 -25.64 -12.86
N PRO A 164 -7.31 -25.87 -13.94
CA PRO A 164 -7.53 -24.86 -14.96
C PRO A 164 -8.43 -23.76 -14.39
N THR A 165 -7.80 -22.68 -13.90
CA THR A 165 -8.45 -21.37 -13.85
C THR A 165 -8.24 -20.70 -15.22
N ALA A 166 -9.08 -19.74 -15.58
CA ALA A 166 -9.09 -19.10 -16.90
C ALA A 166 -7.77 -18.37 -17.28
N ASP A 167 -6.79 -18.31 -16.37
CA ASP A 167 -5.43 -17.83 -16.62
C ASP A 167 -4.43 -19.00 -16.60
N ALA A 168 -4.42 -19.78 -17.69
CA ALA A 168 -3.40 -20.79 -17.99
C ALA A 168 -2.07 -20.14 -18.44
N HIS A 169 -1.61 -19.13 -17.69
CA HIS A 169 -0.43 -18.35 -17.99
C HIS A 169 0.67 -18.77 -17.01
N GLY A 170 1.65 -19.55 -17.49
CA GLY A 170 2.74 -20.07 -16.67
C GLY A 170 3.54 -18.96 -15.96
N PRO A 171 4.47 -19.32 -15.05
CA PRO A 171 5.17 -18.37 -14.18
C PRO A 171 5.80 -17.15 -14.89
N LEU A 172 6.33 -17.33 -16.10
CA LEU A 172 6.86 -16.23 -16.93
C LEU A 172 5.79 -15.19 -17.31
N ALA A 173 4.57 -15.63 -17.64
CA ALA A 173 3.48 -14.72 -17.98
C ALA A 173 2.94 -14.00 -16.73
N ALA A 174 2.94 -14.66 -15.57
CA ALA A 174 2.61 -14.03 -14.30
C ALA A 174 3.66 -12.97 -13.89
N LEU A 175 4.96 -13.22 -14.12
CA LEU A 175 6.03 -12.23 -13.96
C LEU A 175 5.92 -11.07 -14.95
N ALA A 176 5.59 -11.34 -16.21
CA ALA A 176 5.35 -10.29 -17.21
C ALA A 176 4.17 -9.39 -16.80
N SER A 177 3.10 -9.98 -16.27
CA SER A 177 1.97 -9.23 -15.72
C SER A 177 2.37 -8.37 -14.51
N LEU A 178 3.19 -8.91 -13.61
CA LEU A 178 3.75 -8.16 -12.48
C LEU A 178 4.61 -6.98 -12.93
N ALA A 179 5.48 -7.18 -13.92
CA ALA A 179 6.31 -6.12 -14.50
C ALA A 179 5.45 -5.05 -15.18
N ALA A 180 4.40 -5.45 -15.92
CA ALA A 180 3.45 -4.51 -16.54
C ALA A 180 2.68 -3.67 -15.50
N LEU A 181 2.28 -4.27 -14.38
CA LEU A 181 1.65 -3.55 -13.26
C LEU A 181 2.60 -2.50 -12.66
N GLN A 182 3.86 -2.87 -12.41
CA GLN A 182 4.86 -1.94 -11.87
C GLN A 182 5.19 -0.82 -12.86
N ASN A 183 5.34 -1.14 -14.14
CA ASN A 183 5.57 -0.14 -15.20
C ASN A 183 4.41 0.84 -15.32
N THR A 184 3.17 0.34 -15.24
CA THR A 184 1.98 1.20 -15.23
C THR A 184 2.00 2.12 -14.03
N ARG A 185 2.29 1.59 -12.84
CA ARG A 185 2.30 2.31 -11.58
C ARG A 185 3.38 3.40 -11.51
N PHE A 186 4.56 3.17 -12.04
CA PHE A 186 5.65 4.16 -12.02
C PHE A 186 5.79 4.98 -13.30
N GLY A 187 5.00 4.68 -14.33
CA GLY A 187 4.92 5.42 -15.59
C GLY A 187 4.05 6.67 -15.47
N ALA A 188 3.05 6.84 -16.35
CA ALA A 188 2.15 8.01 -16.35
C ALA A 188 0.97 7.90 -15.36
N SER A 189 1.13 7.14 -14.26
CA SER A 189 0.06 6.91 -13.29
C SER A 189 -0.27 8.15 -12.46
N ALA A 190 -1.37 8.07 -11.70
CA ALA A 190 -1.68 9.02 -10.65
C ALA A 190 -0.57 9.11 -9.58
N GLU A 191 0.13 8.01 -9.28
CA GLU A 191 1.20 7.94 -8.28
C GLU A 191 2.46 8.68 -8.75
N ALA A 192 2.89 8.48 -9.99
CA ALA A 192 4.06 9.19 -10.53
C ALA A 192 3.80 10.70 -10.63
N ARG A 193 2.59 11.09 -11.06
CA ARG A 193 2.18 12.50 -11.09
C ARG A 193 2.09 13.09 -9.68
N LEU A 194 1.60 12.32 -8.70
CA LEU A 194 1.57 12.72 -7.30
C LEU A 194 2.98 13.02 -6.77
N PHE A 195 3.95 12.16 -7.08
CA PHE A 195 5.34 12.37 -6.65
C PHE A 195 5.95 13.60 -7.31
N ALA A 196 5.70 13.82 -8.59
CA ALA A 196 6.14 15.02 -9.30
C ALA A 196 5.55 16.30 -8.66
N ALA A 197 4.24 16.31 -8.40
CA ALA A 197 3.58 17.44 -7.73
C ALA A 197 4.15 17.67 -6.33
N LEU A 198 4.38 16.61 -5.56
CA LEU A 198 4.91 16.72 -4.20
C LEU A 198 6.35 17.26 -4.17
N ARG A 199 7.21 16.84 -5.10
CA ARG A 199 8.57 17.41 -5.25
C ARG A 199 8.55 18.92 -5.44
N MET A 200 7.57 19.44 -6.18
CA MET A 200 7.43 20.88 -6.42
C MET A 200 6.92 21.66 -5.20
N ARG A 201 6.24 20.99 -4.26
CA ARG A 201 5.53 21.62 -3.14
C ARG A 201 6.23 21.45 -1.80
N ALA A 202 7.04 20.41 -1.62
CA ALA A 202 7.59 20.07 -0.31
C ALA A 202 9.01 19.48 -0.39
N GLU A 203 10.01 20.34 -0.20
CA GLU A 203 11.43 19.94 -0.14
C GLU A 203 11.70 18.90 0.96
N SER A 204 10.96 18.96 2.08
CA SER A 204 11.08 17.99 3.18
C SER A 204 10.77 16.55 2.78
N THR A 205 10.17 16.31 1.61
CA THR A 205 9.85 14.98 1.09
C THR A 205 10.89 14.44 0.09
N ALA A 206 11.84 15.28 -0.33
CA ALA A 206 12.80 14.95 -1.39
C ALA A 206 13.60 13.68 -1.08
N ALA A 207 14.14 13.58 0.15
CA ALA A 207 14.94 12.43 0.56
C ALA A 207 14.18 11.09 0.48
N GLU A 208 12.90 11.09 0.86
CA GLU A 208 12.05 9.89 0.81
C GLU A 208 11.64 9.55 -0.63
N LEU A 209 11.35 10.55 -1.47
CA LEU A 209 11.08 10.33 -2.89
C LEU A 209 12.32 9.79 -3.63
N ASP A 210 13.51 10.23 -3.25
CA ASP A 210 14.77 9.72 -3.81
C ASP A 210 15.11 8.31 -3.32
N GLU A 211 14.70 7.92 -2.10
CA GLU A 211 14.74 6.52 -1.65
C GLU A 211 13.77 5.65 -2.45
N LEU A 212 12.55 6.11 -2.69
CA LEU A 212 11.57 5.38 -3.49
C LEU A 212 12.05 5.17 -4.93
N ASP A 213 12.72 6.16 -5.52
CA ASP A 213 13.34 6.02 -6.84
C ASP A 213 14.50 5.02 -6.85
N ARG A 214 15.27 4.93 -5.75
CA ARG A 214 16.32 3.90 -5.60
C ARG A 214 15.71 2.51 -5.44
N GLN A 215 14.62 2.37 -4.67
CA GLN A 215 13.87 1.12 -4.52
C GLN A 215 13.33 0.65 -5.85
N ARG A 216 12.66 1.52 -6.62
CA ARG A 216 12.14 1.21 -7.95
C ARG A 216 13.20 0.67 -8.92
N ARG A 217 14.42 1.23 -8.89
CA ARG A 217 15.54 0.72 -9.70
C ARG A 217 15.97 -0.68 -9.26
N ARG A 218 16.05 -0.93 -7.94
CA ARG A 218 16.33 -2.27 -7.40
C ARG A 218 15.24 -3.28 -7.78
N ASP A 219 13.98 -2.86 -7.73
CA ASP A 219 12.83 -3.71 -8.08
C ASP A 219 12.87 -4.14 -9.54
N ALA A 220 13.22 -3.24 -10.46
CA ALA A 220 13.40 -3.58 -11.87
C ALA A 220 14.48 -4.67 -12.06
N HIS A 221 15.64 -4.53 -11.40
CA HIS A 221 16.69 -5.54 -11.45
C HIS A 221 16.28 -6.88 -10.83
N ALA A 222 15.49 -6.85 -9.75
CA ALA A 222 14.97 -8.05 -9.10
C ALA A 222 13.95 -8.79 -9.99
N LEU A 223 13.08 -8.07 -10.69
CA LEU A 223 12.16 -8.66 -11.67
C LEU A 223 12.91 -9.32 -12.83
N ASP A 224 13.95 -8.68 -13.35
CA ASP A 224 14.79 -9.28 -14.39
C ASP A 224 15.48 -10.56 -13.90
N ALA A 225 15.91 -10.59 -12.64
CA ALA A 225 16.51 -11.78 -12.02
C ALA A 225 15.50 -12.91 -11.85
N LEU A 226 14.27 -12.59 -11.40
CA LEU A 226 13.17 -13.56 -11.31
C LEU A 226 12.82 -14.15 -12.68
N ALA A 227 12.78 -13.32 -13.73
CA ALA A 227 12.51 -13.79 -15.08
C ALA A 227 13.59 -14.76 -15.58
N ARG A 228 14.88 -14.49 -15.30
CA ARG A 228 15.99 -15.40 -15.63
C ARG A 228 15.87 -16.73 -14.87
N LEU A 229 15.66 -16.68 -13.55
CA LEU A 229 15.49 -17.88 -12.73
C LEU A 229 14.30 -18.73 -13.19
N ALA A 230 13.19 -18.12 -13.59
CA ALA A 230 12.04 -18.83 -14.13
C ALA A 230 12.32 -19.45 -15.51
N ALA A 231 13.12 -18.79 -16.34
CA ALA A 231 13.53 -19.32 -17.66
C ALA A 231 14.50 -20.50 -17.54
N ASP A 232 15.35 -20.51 -16.51
CA ASP A 232 16.26 -21.63 -16.19
C ASP A 232 15.51 -22.89 -15.72
N GLY A 233 14.25 -22.73 -15.29
CA GLY A 233 13.32 -23.82 -14.99
C GLY A 233 12.71 -23.75 -13.59
N LEU A 234 11.51 -24.29 -13.46
CA LEU A 234 10.77 -24.38 -12.19
C LEU A 234 10.34 -25.84 -11.92
N PRO A 235 10.21 -26.26 -10.65
CA PRO A 235 10.39 -25.48 -9.41
C PRO A 235 11.85 -25.13 -9.09
N SER A 236 12.08 -24.05 -8.37
CA SER A 236 13.43 -23.57 -8.02
C SER A 236 13.44 -22.85 -6.67
N ALA A 237 14.16 -23.41 -5.69
CA ALA A 237 14.30 -22.77 -4.37
C ALA A 237 14.95 -21.38 -4.46
N ALA A 238 15.81 -21.15 -5.47
CA ALA A 238 16.39 -19.83 -5.72
C ALA A 238 15.36 -18.84 -6.25
N PHE A 239 14.40 -19.31 -7.08
CA PHE A 239 13.27 -18.50 -7.51
C PHE A 239 12.37 -18.15 -6.34
N ASP A 240 12.03 -19.14 -5.49
CA ASP A 240 11.14 -18.94 -4.34
C ASP A 240 11.72 -17.93 -3.34
N ALA A 241 13.02 -18.06 -3.02
CA ALA A 241 13.72 -17.11 -2.16
C ALA A 241 13.77 -15.70 -2.77
N ALA A 242 14.08 -15.59 -4.06
CA ALA A 242 14.10 -14.30 -4.75
C ALA A 242 12.70 -13.65 -4.82
N LEU A 243 11.64 -14.47 -4.95
CA LEU A 243 10.26 -14.00 -5.00
C LEU A 243 9.84 -13.49 -3.62
N ALA A 244 10.18 -14.20 -2.55
CA ALA A 244 9.93 -13.76 -1.18
C ALA A 244 10.65 -12.43 -0.87
N ASP A 245 11.92 -12.30 -1.28
CA ASP A 245 12.69 -11.06 -1.11
C ASP A 245 12.10 -9.89 -1.91
N TYR A 246 11.70 -10.14 -3.16
CA TYR A 246 11.03 -9.14 -3.99
C TYR A 246 9.68 -8.71 -3.38
N ALA A 247 8.87 -9.67 -2.95
CA ALA A 247 7.57 -9.39 -2.34
C ALA A 247 7.75 -8.51 -1.10
N ARG A 248 8.64 -8.89 -0.18
CA ARG A 248 8.98 -8.08 0.99
C ARG A 248 9.39 -6.66 0.62
N GLY A 249 10.29 -6.50 -0.36
CA GLY A 249 10.71 -5.19 -0.86
C GLY A 249 9.55 -4.34 -1.39
N ALA A 250 8.66 -4.94 -2.19
CA ALA A 250 7.49 -4.27 -2.74
C ALA A 250 6.51 -3.81 -1.63
N PHE A 251 6.29 -4.63 -0.60
CA PHE A 251 5.46 -4.26 0.56
C PHE A 251 6.10 -3.16 1.41
N GLU A 252 7.41 -3.20 1.63
CA GLU A 252 8.14 -2.11 2.29
C GLU A 252 8.00 -0.79 1.52
N GLN A 253 8.12 -0.84 0.19
CA GLN A 253 7.96 0.32 -0.69
C GLN A 253 6.55 0.94 -0.54
N MET A 254 5.50 0.11 -0.66
CA MET A 254 4.10 0.53 -0.44
C MET A 254 3.89 1.11 0.96
N GLY A 255 4.55 0.55 1.97
CA GLY A 255 4.51 1.03 3.35
C GLY A 255 5.07 2.43 3.52
N ARG A 256 6.22 2.71 2.91
CA ARG A 256 6.81 4.07 2.91
C ARG A 256 5.91 5.07 2.21
N MET A 257 5.34 4.70 1.07
CA MET A 257 4.42 5.58 0.35
C MET A 257 3.18 5.91 1.19
N GLU A 258 2.57 4.90 1.78
CA GLU A 258 1.34 5.07 2.55
C GLU A 258 1.56 5.74 3.91
N GLY A 259 2.70 5.49 4.55
CA GLY A 259 3.03 6.02 5.87
C GLY A 259 3.70 7.40 5.86
N VAL A 260 4.28 7.81 4.73
CA VAL A 260 5.05 9.06 4.64
C VAL A 260 4.59 9.95 3.49
N ILE A 261 4.61 9.42 2.26
CA ILE A 261 4.34 10.21 1.07
C ILE A 261 2.89 10.65 0.99
N PHE A 262 1.95 9.75 1.26
CA PHE A 262 0.52 10.04 1.20
C PHE A 262 0.07 11.05 2.27
N PRO A 263 0.48 10.94 3.55
CA PRO A 263 0.27 11.99 4.53
C PRO A 263 0.89 13.33 4.11
N ALA A 264 2.13 13.33 3.61
CA ALA A 264 2.78 14.54 3.13
C ALA A 264 2.05 15.18 1.95
N ALA A 265 1.59 14.38 0.98
CA ALA A 265 0.80 14.87 -0.14
C ALA A 265 -0.48 15.58 0.34
N ARG A 266 -1.20 14.99 1.30
CA ARG A 266 -2.40 15.61 1.89
C ARG A 266 -2.11 16.91 2.62
N ARG A 267 -0.93 17.01 3.22
CA ARG A 267 -0.49 18.20 3.95
C ARG A 267 -0.08 19.35 3.03
N TYR A 268 0.58 19.03 1.91
CA TYR A 268 1.26 20.04 1.08
C TYR A 268 0.61 20.32 -0.26
N LEU A 269 -0.26 19.43 -0.77
CA LEU A 269 -0.99 19.65 -2.02
C LEU A 269 -2.32 20.37 -1.74
N GLY A 270 -2.60 21.39 -2.54
CA GLY A 270 -3.86 22.14 -2.49
C GLY A 270 -4.94 21.56 -3.41
N ASP A 271 -6.15 22.09 -3.33
CA ASP A 271 -7.28 21.64 -4.17
C ASP A 271 -6.99 21.69 -5.68
N ALA A 272 -6.25 22.70 -6.13
CA ALA A 272 -5.84 22.82 -7.53
C ALA A 272 -4.96 21.64 -7.97
N ASP A 273 -3.98 21.27 -7.14
CA ASP A 273 -3.09 20.14 -7.41
C ASP A 273 -3.91 18.84 -7.46
N TRP A 274 -4.82 18.64 -6.50
CA TRP A 274 -5.68 17.45 -6.46
C TRP A 274 -6.61 17.34 -7.66
N ASN A 275 -7.22 18.44 -8.10
CA ASN A 275 -8.07 18.47 -9.28
C ASN A 275 -7.28 18.17 -10.57
N GLU A 276 -6.06 18.70 -10.68
CA GLU A 276 -5.17 18.37 -11.80
C GLU A 276 -4.83 16.88 -11.81
N LEU A 277 -4.39 16.33 -10.68
CA LEU A 277 -4.10 14.91 -10.52
C LEU A 277 -5.31 14.01 -10.78
N ASP A 278 -6.51 14.51 -10.51
CA ASP A 278 -7.74 13.75 -10.73
C ASP A 278 -8.14 13.65 -12.20
N THR A 279 -7.73 14.63 -13.00
CA THR A 279 -7.94 14.65 -14.44
C THR A 279 -7.15 13.51 -15.08
N PRO A 280 -7.77 12.67 -15.92
CA PRO A 280 -7.05 11.61 -16.62
C PRO A 280 -5.92 12.22 -17.47
N PRO A 281 -4.76 11.54 -17.58
CA PRO A 281 -3.71 12.02 -18.47
C PRO A 281 -4.29 12.14 -19.87
N ALA A 282 -4.00 13.23 -20.57
CA ALA A 282 -4.37 13.37 -21.97
C ALA A 282 -3.84 12.13 -22.71
N SER A 283 -4.75 11.35 -23.29
CA SER A 283 -4.35 10.24 -24.15
C SER A 283 -3.40 10.84 -25.19
N GLY A 284 -2.15 10.37 -25.20
CA GLY A 284 -1.13 10.86 -26.12
C GLY A 284 -1.75 10.97 -27.51
N ALA A 285 -1.60 12.14 -28.13
CA ALA A 285 -2.15 12.48 -29.42
C ALA A 285 -2.14 11.24 -30.33
N ALA A 286 -3.34 10.81 -30.75
CA ALA A 286 -3.47 9.82 -31.80
C ALA A 286 -2.50 10.23 -32.90
N ALA A 287 -1.59 9.30 -33.24
CA ALA A 287 -0.61 9.49 -34.29
C ALA A 287 -1.29 10.19 -35.45
N THR A 288 -0.87 11.43 -35.72
CA THR A 288 -1.30 12.14 -36.92
C THR A 288 -0.99 11.18 -38.07
N PRO A 289 -1.99 10.76 -38.86
CA PRO A 289 -1.71 9.93 -40.02
C PRO A 289 -0.70 10.69 -40.88
N PRO A 290 0.30 10.00 -41.47
CA PRO A 290 1.29 10.67 -42.28
C PRO A 290 0.56 11.46 -43.37
N GLY A 291 0.71 12.79 -43.30
CA GLY A 291 0.19 13.69 -44.31
C GLY A 291 0.78 13.30 -45.66
N ALA A 292 -0.10 13.04 -46.61
CA ALA A 292 0.24 13.04 -48.02
C ALA A 292 0.54 14.49 -48.41
N ASP A 293 1.80 14.90 -48.26
CA ASP A 293 2.37 16.01 -49.00
C ASP A 293 3.42 15.41 -49.94
N GLU A 294 2.98 15.02 -51.13
CA GLU A 294 3.85 15.06 -52.30
C GLU A 294 3.85 16.51 -52.82
N PRO A 295 5.01 17.16 -52.98
CA PRO A 295 5.12 18.30 -53.85
C PRO A 295 5.40 17.81 -55.27
N ASP A 296 4.58 18.18 -56.24
CA ASP A 296 4.99 18.12 -57.65
C ASP A 296 4.68 19.46 -58.32
N ASP A 297 5.73 20.30 -58.35
CA ASP A 297 5.88 21.39 -59.31
C ASP A 297 6.65 20.82 -60.51
N ALA A 298 5.95 20.60 -61.63
CA ALA A 298 6.46 20.71 -63.01
C ALA A 298 5.30 20.77 -64.03
#